data_AF-A0A4Z2BEJ1-F1
#
_entry.id   AF-A0A4Z2BEJ1-F1
#
_cell.length_a   1.000
_cell.length_b   1.000
_cell.length_c   1.000
_cell.angle_alpha   90.00
_cell.angle_beta   90.00
_cell.angle_gamma   90.00
#
_symmetry.space_group_name_H-M   'P 1'
#
loop_
_entity.id
_entity.type
_entity.pdbx_description
1 polymer ?
#
loop_
_entity_poly.entity_id
_entity_poly.type
_entity_poly.pdbx_seq_one_letter_code
_entity_poly.pdbx_strand_id
1 'polypeptide(L)'
;MAELLSLQREIEVFIKEKAQAHSQAEQNRKKEHQAAVLIQSWFRGCKVRTYLSHLLKKAVIIQRIWRSFRANAHFIQMVKAAYFITKMNFYKEMAVKIQKLWRGFYVRKYIHNFYTRKNYLNGVLITNELVRREMDKLEEVHRRERENFQMMEKERERANQAHRSHHLLSTKQRPGIFNSPFRPAPDEMEQLLRQVKHHTPTSMAPRVWTPLLGLPGTPAPRSSRTPGSSLVIGRFSYSRPILPPIVSREKPTRPQINQWRQAKSTAVEGDFKRLRG
;
A
#
# COMPACT_ATOMS: atom_id res chain seq x y z
N MET A 1 -43.31 -59.96 -126.44
CA MET A 1 -43.38 -61.02 -125.40
C MET A 1 -42.12 -61.06 -124.54
N ALA A 2 -40.90 -61.07 -125.11
CA ALA A 2 -39.67 -61.14 -124.31
C ALA A 2 -39.39 -59.89 -123.43
N GLU A 3 -39.58 -58.67 -123.95
CA GLU A 3 -39.36 -57.42 -123.18
C GLU A 3 -40.38 -57.22 -122.03
N LEU A 4 -41.60 -57.70 -122.21
CA LEU A 4 -42.64 -57.58 -121.18
C LEU A 4 -42.34 -58.51 -120.00
N LEU A 5 -41.75 -59.67 -120.26
CA LEU A 5 -41.26 -60.61 -119.24
C LEU A 5 -39.98 -60.12 -118.56
N SER A 6 -39.10 -59.37 -119.24
CA SER A 6 -37.93 -58.77 -118.61
C SER A 6 -38.31 -57.63 -117.67
N LEU A 7 -39.24 -56.76 -118.09
CA LEU A 7 -39.80 -55.70 -117.25
C LEU A 7 -40.54 -56.26 -116.03
N GLN A 8 -41.32 -57.34 -116.18
CA GLN A 8 -41.95 -57.99 -115.03
C GLN A 8 -40.93 -58.56 -114.04
N ARG A 9 -39.84 -59.16 -114.53
CA ARG A 9 -38.75 -59.64 -113.68
C ARG A 9 -38.02 -58.50 -112.97
N GLU A 10 -37.76 -57.39 -113.64
CA GLU A 10 -37.17 -56.21 -113.01
C GLU A 10 -38.06 -55.60 -111.93
N ILE A 11 -39.37 -55.52 -112.20
CA ILE A 11 -40.35 -55.05 -111.20
C ILE A 11 -40.39 -55.98 -109.99
N GLU A 12 -40.38 -57.30 -110.19
CA GLU A 12 -40.36 -58.27 -109.08
C GLU A 12 -39.07 -58.20 -108.25
N VAL A 13 -37.91 -58.02 -108.90
CA VAL A 13 -36.63 -57.82 -108.22
C VAL A 13 -36.66 -56.53 -107.40
N PHE A 14 -37.14 -55.43 -108.00
CA PHE A 14 -37.27 -54.15 -107.31
C PHE A 14 -38.20 -54.22 -106.10
N ILE A 15 -39.35 -54.91 -106.22
CA ILE A 15 -40.28 -55.12 -105.10
C ILE A 15 -39.61 -55.93 -103.98
N LYS A 16 -38.87 -56.99 -104.32
CA LYS A 16 -38.14 -57.81 -103.33
C LYS A 16 -37.06 -57.01 -102.61
N GLU A 17 -36.26 -56.23 -103.34
CA GLU A 17 -35.23 -55.35 -102.76
C GLU A 17 -35.85 -54.32 -101.81
N LYS A 18 -36.97 -53.69 -102.20
CA LYS A 18 -37.68 -52.73 -101.34
C LYS A 18 -38.26 -53.38 -100.08
N ALA A 19 -38.84 -54.58 -100.20
CA ALA A 19 -39.37 -55.31 -99.05
C ALA A 19 -38.24 -55.73 -98.08
N GLN A 20 -37.09 -56.13 -98.61
CA GLN A 20 -35.91 -56.46 -97.79
C GLN A 20 -35.36 -55.23 -97.07
N ALA A 21 -35.22 -54.09 -97.77
CA ALA A 21 -34.78 -52.83 -97.16
C ALA A 21 -35.75 -52.37 -96.05
N HIS A 22 -37.06 -52.49 -96.27
CA HIS A 22 -38.07 -52.16 -95.27
C HIS A 22 -38.00 -53.09 -94.04
N SER A 23 -37.80 -54.39 -94.25
CA SER A 23 -37.64 -55.37 -93.16
C SER A 23 -36.39 -55.10 -92.32
N GLN A 24 -35.25 -54.78 -92.97
CA GLN A 24 -34.01 -54.41 -92.28
C GLN A 24 -34.17 -53.10 -91.48
N ALA A 25 -34.84 -52.10 -92.06
CA ALA A 25 -35.13 -50.84 -91.37
C ALA A 25 -35.99 -51.06 -90.13
N GLU A 26 -37.05 -51.87 -90.21
CA GLU A 26 -37.91 -52.19 -89.07
C GLU A 26 -37.19 -52.98 -87.98
N GLN A 27 -36.30 -53.91 -88.35
CA GLN A 27 -35.47 -54.66 -87.39
C GLN A 27 -34.48 -53.75 -86.64
N ASN A 28 -33.94 -52.71 -87.30
CA ASN A 28 -32.97 -51.79 -86.71
C ASN A 28 -33.62 -50.59 -86.00
N ARG A 29 -34.86 -50.21 -86.34
CA ARG A 29 -35.57 -49.04 -85.78
C ARG A 29 -35.50 -48.96 -84.26
N LYS A 30 -35.75 -50.07 -83.56
CA LYS A 30 -35.73 -50.11 -82.09
C LYS A 30 -34.31 -49.92 -81.54
N LYS A 31 -33.30 -50.51 -82.17
CA LYS A 31 -31.89 -50.40 -81.75
C LYS A 31 -31.37 -48.98 -81.94
N GLU A 32 -31.64 -48.39 -83.10
CA GLU A 32 -31.27 -47.01 -83.43
C GLU A 32 -31.96 -46.01 -82.49
N HIS A 33 -33.26 -46.20 -82.22
CA HIS A 33 -33.99 -45.37 -81.28
C HIS A 33 -33.40 -45.46 -79.86
N GLN A 34 -33.11 -46.66 -79.37
CA GLN A 34 -32.49 -46.85 -78.05
C GLN A 34 -31.10 -46.20 -77.98
N ALA A 35 -30.26 -46.38 -79.01
CA ALA A 35 -28.96 -45.74 -79.09
C ALA A 35 -29.09 -44.21 -79.06
N ALA A 36 -30.05 -43.64 -79.81
CA ALA A 36 -30.33 -42.21 -79.81
C ALA A 36 -30.76 -41.72 -78.42
N VAL A 37 -31.66 -42.43 -77.74
CA VAL A 37 -32.11 -42.08 -76.37
C VAL A 37 -30.95 -42.15 -75.37
N LEU A 38 -30.05 -43.13 -75.48
CA LEU A 38 -28.85 -43.22 -74.63
C LEU A 38 -27.93 -42.02 -74.84
N ILE A 39 -27.63 -41.67 -76.09
CA ILE A 39 -26.78 -40.50 -76.40
C ILE A 39 -27.43 -39.21 -75.88
N GLN A 40 -28.73 -39.04 -76.13
CA GLN A 40 -29.47 -37.85 -75.71
C GLN A 40 -29.55 -37.72 -74.18
N SER A 41 -29.88 -38.80 -73.47
CA SER A 41 -29.96 -38.80 -72.01
C SER A 41 -28.59 -38.56 -71.38
N TRP A 42 -27.53 -39.17 -71.92
CA TRP A 42 -26.16 -38.93 -71.50
C TRP A 42 -25.75 -37.47 -71.69
N PHE A 43 -26.02 -36.89 -72.86
CA PHE A 43 -25.69 -35.49 -73.16
C PHE A 43 -26.45 -34.52 -72.24
N ARG A 44 -27.76 -34.73 -72.03
CA ARG A 44 -28.56 -33.94 -71.09
C ARG A 44 -27.98 -34.01 -69.68
N GLY A 45 -27.58 -35.20 -69.22
CA GLY A 45 -26.91 -35.39 -67.93
C GLY A 45 -25.54 -34.70 -67.86
N CYS A 46 -24.75 -34.71 -68.94
CA CYS A 46 -23.47 -34.01 -69.02
C CYS A 46 -23.65 -32.49 -68.87
N LYS A 47 -24.64 -31.92 -69.57
CA LYS A 47 -24.98 -30.49 -69.49
C LYS A 47 -25.37 -30.07 -68.07
N VAL A 48 -26.26 -30.82 -67.42
CA VAL A 48 -26.70 -30.54 -66.04
C VAL A 48 -25.54 -30.63 -65.04
N ARG A 49 -24.71 -31.69 -65.11
CA ARG A 49 -23.57 -31.86 -64.20
C ARG A 49 -22.54 -30.75 -64.34
N THR A 50 -22.29 -30.29 -65.57
CA THR A 50 -21.38 -29.16 -65.84
C THR A 50 -21.92 -27.87 -65.22
N TYR A 51 -23.21 -27.61 -65.40
CA TYR A 51 -23.87 -26.43 -64.81
C TYR A 51 -23.85 -26.46 -63.28
N LEU A 52 -24.18 -27.59 -62.66
CA LEU A 52 -24.10 -27.76 -61.20
C LEU A 52 -22.67 -27.57 -60.68
N SER A 53 -21.67 -28.13 -61.38
CA SER A 53 -20.27 -27.94 -61.02
C SER A 53 -19.85 -26.46 -61.10
N HIS A 54 -20.36 -25.72 -62.09
CA HIS A 54 -20.14 -24.28 -62.17
C HIS A 54 -20.77 -23.54 -60.98
N LEU A 55 -22.03 -23.82 -60.65
CA LEU A 55 -22.72 -23.21 -59.51
C LEU A 55 -22.01 -23.50 -58.18
N LEU A 56 -21.59 -24.75 -57.96
CA LEU A 56 -20.83 -25.14 -56.77
C LEU A 56 -19.50 -24.39 -56.68
N LYS A 57 -18.76 -24.24 -57.78
CA LYS A 57 -17.53 -23.43 -57.81
C LYS A 57 -17.81 -21.99 -57.39
N LYS A 58 -18.90 -21.38 -57.89
CA LYS A 58 -19.29 -20.02 -57.48
C LYS A 58 -19.66 -19.94 -56.00
N ALA A 59 -20.44 -20.90 -55.50
CA ALA A 59 -20.79 -20.98 -54.08
C ALA A 59 -19.55 -21.11 -53.18
N VAL A 60 -18.60 -21.97 -53.55
CA VAL A 60 -17.33 -22.14 -52.82
C VAL A 60 -16.52 -20.85 -52.79
N ILE A 61 -16.46 -20.08 -53.89
CA ILE A 61 -15.77 -18.78 -53.93
C ILE A 61 -16.42 -17.80 -52.93
N ILE A 62 -17.74 -17.68 -52.95
CA ILE A 62 -18.48 -16.79 -52.03
C ILE A 62 -18.22 -17.21 -50.58
N GLN A 63 -18.36 -18.49 -50.27
CA GLN A 63 -18.14 -19.00 -48.93
C GLN A 63 -16.68 -18.84 -48.46
N ARG A 64 -15.69 -19.02 -49.36
CA ARG A 64 -14.27 -18.80 -49.06
C ARG A 64 -14.03 -17.34 -48.69
N ILE A 65 -14.54 -16.41 -49.49
CA ILE A 65 -14.41 -14.97 -49.23
C ILE A 65 -15.06 -14.62 -47.89
N TRP A 66 -16.26 -15.14 -47.62
CA TRP A 66 -16.96 -14.89 -46.36
C TRP A 66 -16.19 -15.42 -45.13
N ARG A 67 -15.66 -16.66 -45.19
CA ARG A 67 -14.85 -17.22 -44.10
C ARG A 67 -13.61 -16.38 -43.84
N SER A 68 -12.94 -15.90 -44.89
CA SER A 68 -11.79 -14.99 -44.78
C SER A 68 -12.18 -13.66 -44.17
N PHE A 69 -13.26 -13.03 -44.64
CA PHE A 69 -13.77 -11.76 -44.09
C PHE A 69 -14.05 -11.87 -42.59
N ARG A 70 -14.75 -12.94 -42.16
CA ARG A 70 -15.06 -13.16 -40.75
C ARG A 70 -13.81 -13.34 -39.89
N ALA A 71 -12.84 -14.13 -40.36
CA ALA A 71 -11.58 -14.33 -39.66
C ALA A 71 -10.78 -13.03 -39.57
N ASN A 72 -10.69 -12.28 -40.66
CA ASN A 72 -9.99 -11.00 -40.72
C ASN A 72 -10.65 -9.95 -39.81
N ALA A 73 -11.98 -9.89 -39.74
CA ALA A 73 -12.67 -8.98 -38.83
C ALA A 73 -12.28 -9.23 -37.37
N HIS A 74 -12.22 -10.50 -36.96
CA HIS A 74 -11.77 -10.88 -35.62
C HIS A 74 -10.29 -10.54 -35.39
N PHE A 75 -9.42 -10.88 -36.34
CA PHE A 75 -7.99 -10.57 -36.29
C PHE A 75 -7.73 -9.07 -36.16
N ILE A 76 -8.38 -8.24 -36.97
CA ILE A 76 -8.29 -6.78 -36.91
C ILE A 76 -8.69 -6.28 -35.51
N GLN A 77 -9.75 -6.83 -34.93
CA GLN A 77 -10.18 -6.46 -33.59
C GLN A 77 -9.16 -6.84 -32.51
N MET A 78 -8.57 -8.04 -32.60
CA MET A 78 -7.50 -8.47 -31.70
C MET A 78 -6.28 -7.57 -31.79
N VAL A 79 -5.83 -7.24 -33.00
CA VAL A 79 -4.66 -6.36 -33.23
C VAL A 79 -4.92 -4.96 -32.68
N LYS A 80 -6.12 -4.40 -32.92
CA LYS A 80 -6.52 -3.11 -32.33
C LYS A 80 -6.48 -3.17 -30.80
N ALA A 81 -7.05 -4.21 -30.19
CA ALA A 81 -7.05 -4.37 -28.75
C ALA A 81 -5.63 -4.47 -28.18
N ALA A 82 -4.78 -5.30 -28.80
CA ALA A 82 -3.37 -5.44 -28.41
C ALA A 82 -2.61 -4.11 -28.51
N TYR A 83 -2.81 -3.36 -29.60
CA TYR A 83 -2.23 -2.02 -29.75
C TYR A 83 -2.64 -1.09 -28.61
N PHE A 84 -3.95 -1.02 -28.28
CA PHE A 84 -4.43 -0.17 -27.21
C PHE A 84 -3.90 -0.57 -25.84
N ILE A 85 -3.80 -1.87 -25.56
CA ILE A 85 -3.23 -2.38 -24.31
C ILE A 85 -1.75 -1.95 -24.19
N THR A 86 -0.95 -2.20 -25.23
CA THR A 86 0.46 -1.82 -25.23
C THR A 86 0.65 -0.32 -25.07
N LYS A 87 -0.14 0.49 -25.79
CA LYS A 87 -0.12 1.96 -25.69
C LYS A 87 -0.51 2.45 -24.30
N MET A 88 -1.57 1.87 -23.71
CA MET A 88 -2.01 2.21 -22.35
C MET A 88 -0.94 1.86 -21.31
N ASN A 89 -0.33 0.68 -21.42
CA ASN A 89 0.76 0.24 -20.54
C ASN A 89 1.96 1.18 -20.63
N PHE A 90 2.35 1.60 -21.84
CA PHE A 90 3.43 2.56 -22.02
C PHE A 90 3.17 3.88 -21.26
N TYR A 91 1.99 4.47 -21.43
CA TYR A 91 1.65 5.71 -20.72
C TYR A 91 1.55 5.51 -19.20
N LYS A 92 1.04 4.36 -18.75
CA LYS A 92 1.00 4.01 -17.33
C LYS A 92 2.40 3.98 -16.72
N GLU A 93 3.35 3.31 -17.39
CA GLU A 93 4.75 3.26 -16.95
C GLU A 93 5.38 4.66 -16.88
N MET A 94 5.15 5.49 -17.91
CA MET A 94 5.66 6.87 -17.90
C MET A 94 5.02 7.72 -16.78
N ALA A 95 3.72 7.58 -16.57
CA ALA A 95 3.01 8.27 -15.50
C ALA A 95 3.57 7.89 -14.13
N VAL A 96 3.82 6.60 -13.88
CA VAL A 96 4.42 6.12 -12.62
C VAL A 96 5.81 6.73 -12.41
N LYS A 97 6.65 6.81 -13.45
CA LYS A 97 7.98 7.45 -13.35
C LYS A 97 7.88 8.91 -12.93
N ILE A 98 7.05 9.70 -13.63
CA ILE A 98 6.83 11.12 -13.32
C ILE A 98 6.31 11.27 -11.89
N GLN A 99 5.31 10.48 -11.52
CA GLN A 99 4.70 10.52 -10.21
C GLN A 99 5.67 10.14 -9.08
N LYS A 100 6.50 9.11 -9.27
CA LYS A 100 7.53 8.70 -8.29
C LYS A 100 8.54 9.82 -8.08
N LEU A 101 8.99 10.45 -9.18
CA LEU A 101 9.93 11.57 -9.13
C LEU A 101 9.33 12.75 -8.36
N TRP A 102 8.09 13.12 -8.68
CA TRP A 102 7.39 14.23 -8.03
C TRP A 102 7.15 13.96 -6.55
N ARG A 103 6.69 12.77 -6.16
CA ARG A 103 6.51 12.40 -4.75
C ARG A 103 7.83 12.49 -3.98
N GLY A 104 8.92 12.02 -4.56
CA GLY A 104 10.25 12.14 -3.96
C GLY A 104 10.71 13.58 -3.79
N PHE A 105 10.51 14.42 -4.81
CA PHE A 105 10.79 15.85 -4.75
C PHE A 105 9.97 16.55 -3.65
N TYR A 106 8.65 16.30 -3.62
CA TYR A 106 7.73 16.94 -2.66
C TYR A 106 8.12 16.65 -1.21
N VAL A 107 8.41 15.39 -0.88
CA VAL A 107 8.84 14.99 0.47
C VAL A 107 10.12 15.71 0.87
N ARG A 108 11.14 15.73 0.00
CA ARG A 108 12.44 16.37 0.29
C ARG A 108 12.35 17.89 0.41
N LYS A 109 11.41 18.52 -0.31
CA LYS A 109 11.25 19.97 -0.29
C LYS A 109 10.36 20.47 0.86
N TYR A 110 9.24 19.80 1.12
CA TYR A 110 8.19 20.35 1.97
C TYR A 110 7.91 19.58 3.27
N ILE A 111 8.29 18.30 3.36
CA ILE A 111 7.96 17.47 4.54
C ILE A 111 9.18 17.24 5.42
N HIS A 112 10.28 16.75 4.84
CA HIS A 112 11.45 16.32 5.60
C HIS A 112 12.70 17.12 5.25
N ASN A 113 13.08 18.05 6.13
CA ASN A 113 14.33 18.77 6.03
C ASN A 113 15.38 18.15 6.98
N PHE A 114 16.28 17.35 6.41
CA PHE A 114 17.34 16.63 7.13
C PHE A 114 18.20 17.57 8.00
N TYR A 115 18.60 18.71 7.46
CA TYR A 115 19.49 19.66 8.14
C TYR A 115 18.80 20.29 9.36
N THR A 116 17.52 20.66 9.23
CA THR A 116 16.76 21.18 10.39
C THR A 116 16.65 20.15 11.50
N ARG A 117 16.39 18.87 11.18
CA ARG A 117 16.32 17.80 12.17
C ARG A 117 17.68 17.54 12.83
N LYS A 118 18.77 17.52 12.04
CA LYS A 118 20.13 17.33 12.55
C LYS A 118 20.52 18.46 13.50
N ASN A 119 20.24 19.71 13.13
CA ASN A 119 20.52 20.87 13.97
C ASN A 119 19.72 20.82 15.28
N TYR A 120 18.44 20.46 15.22
CA TYR A 120 17.62 20.26 16.41
C TYR A 120 18.21 19.20 17.35
N LEU A 121 18.58 18.03 16.84
CA LEU A 121 19.17 16.96 17.65
C LEU A 121 20.51 17.36 18.27
N ASN A 122 21.36 18.07 17.53
CA ASN A 122 22.60 18.63 18.08
C ASN A 122 22.32 19.61 19.22
N GLY A 123 21.30 20.47 19.07
CA GLY A 123 20.86 21.36 20.14
C GLY A 123 20.43 20.59 21.39
N VAL A 124 19.61 19.54 21.21
CA VAL A 124 19.17 18.66 22.31
C VAL A 124 20.35 17.99 23.01
N LEU A 125 21.37 17.54 22.26
CA LEU A 125 22.58 16.96 22.85
C LEU A 125 23.31 17.98 23.74
N ILE A 126 23.54 19.18 23.23
CA ILE A 126 24.23 20.26 23.97
C ILE A 126 23.45 20.61 25.25
N THR A 127 22.12 20.73 25.16
CA THR A 127 21.29 21.02 26.35
C THR A 127 21.33 19.88 27.35
N ASN A 128 21.30 18.62 26.90
CA ASN A 128 21.38 17.47 27.80
C ASN A 128 22.73 17.41 28.52
N GLU A 129 23.82 17.71 27.82
CA GLU A 129 25.14 17.81 28.45
C GLU A 129 25.21 18.94 29.47
N LEU A 130 24.65 20.11 29.14
CA LEU A 130 24.59 21.22 30.08
C LEU A 130 23.80 20.84 31.34
N VAL A 131 22.61 20.25 31.18
CA VAL A 131 21.79 19.79 32.31
C VAL A 131 22.55 18.78 33.17
N ARG A 132 23.26 17.82 32.57
CA ARG A 132 24.10 16.87 33.33
C ARG A 132 25.17 17.57 34.15
N ARG A 133 25.91 18.50 33.54
CA ARG A 133 26.95 19.27 34.24
C ARG A 133 26.37 20.10 35.40
N GLU A 134 25.18 20.68 35.23
CA GLU A 134 24.51 21.40 36.32
C GLU A 134 24.05 20.46 37.44
N MET A 135 23.56 19.26 37.12
CA MET A 135 23.23 18.25 38.12
C MET A 135 24.47 17.83 38.93
N ASP A 136 25.61 17.59 38.27
CA ASP A 136 26.87 17.23 38.94
C ASP A 136 27.32 18.34 39.93
N LYS A 137 27.17 19.61 39.54
CA LYS A 137 27.48 20.75 40.41
C LYS A 137 26.54 20.82 41.62
N LEU A 138 25.25 20.58 41.42
CA LEU A 138 24.27 20.57 42.51
C LEU A 138 24.51 19.42 43.48
N GLU A 139 24.87 18.25 42.97
CA GLU A 139 25.27 17.11 43.80
C GLU A 139 26.49 17.44 44.66
N GLU A 140 27.49 18.11 44.07
CA GLU A 140 28.69 18.56 44.78
C GLU A 140 28.38 19.60 45.87
N VAL A 141 27.49 20.56 45.58
CA VAL A 141 27.03 21.55 46.57
C VAL A 141 26.32 20.84 47.72
N HIS A 142 25.33 19.99 47.42
CA HIS A 142 24.61 19.25 48.46
C HIS A 142 25.53 18.32 49.26
N ARG A 143 26.55 17.73 48.64
CA ARG A 143 27.54 16.91 49.34
C ARG A 143 28.32 17.74 50.35
N ARG A 144 28.85 18.89 49.93
CA ARG A 144 29.56 19.82 50.83
C ARG A 144 28.66 20.33 51.95
N GLU A 145 27.40 20.64 51.67
CA GLU A 145 26.43 21.03 52.69
C GLU A 145 26.20 19.92 53.72
N ARG A 146 26.07 18.65 53.28
CA ARG A 146 25.96 17.51 54.19
C ARG A 146 27.21 17.30 55.03
N GLU A 147 28.39 17.40 54.43
CA GLU A 147 29.67 17.27 55.13
C GLU A 147 29.84 18.40 56.17
N ASN A 148 29.56 19.64 55.78
CA ASN A 148 29.57 20.79 56.69
C ASN A 148 28.57 20.60 57.83
N PHE A 149 27.35 20.14 57.53
CA PHE A 149 26.35 19.87 58.55
C PHE A 149 26.80 18.76 59.52
N GLN A 150 27.39 17.67 59.01
CA GLN A 150 27.95 16.60 59.85
C GLN A 150 29.12 17.09 60.71
N MET A 151 30.00 17.94 60.16
CA MET A 151 31.09 18.54 60.91
C MET A 151 30.56 19.46 62.01
N MET A 152 29.57 20.29 61.71
CA MET A 152 28.91 21.16 62.70
C MET A 152 28.23 20.36 63.80
N GLU A 153 27.54 19.27 63.47
CA GLU A 153 26.92 18.39 64.47
C GLU A 153 27.98 17.66 65.32
N LYS A 154 29.08 17.17 64.74
CA LYS A 154 30.20 16.59 65.52
C LYS A 154 30.82 17.61 66.48
N GLU A 155 31.05 18.84 66.02
CA GLU A 155 31.56 19.91 66.87
C GLU A 155 30.56 20.28 67.98
N ARG A 156 29.26 20.28 67.68
CA ARG A 156 28.19 20.47 68.66
C ARG A 156 28.13 19.33 69.67
N GLU A 157 28.28 18.08 69.24
CA GLU A 157 28.34 16.91 70.12
C GLU A 157 29.56 16.97 71.04
N ARG A 158 30.74 17.35 70.52
CA ARG A 158 31.95 17.58 71.32
C ARG A 158 31.73 18.68 72.37
N ALA A 159 31.14 19.80 71.97
CA ALA A 159 30.80 20.88 72.91
C ALA A 159 29.77 20.41 73.97
N ASN A 160 28.76 19.63 73.57
CA ASN A 160 27.78 19.04 74.49
C ASN A 160 28.42 18.03 75.46
N GLN A 161 29.37 17.22 74.98
CA GLN A 161 30.13 16.29 75.81
C GLN A 161 30.95 17.05 76.85
N ALA A 162 31.65 18.11 76.41
CA ALA A 162 32.38 19.02 77.29
C ALA A 162 31.47 19.67 78.35
N HIS A 163 30.26 20.14 77.97
CA HIS A 163 29.29 20.64 78.95
C HIS A 163 28.93 19.60 80.03
N ARG A 164 28.73 18.33 79.65
CA ARG A 164 28.37 17.25 80.59
C ARG A 164 29.54 16.86 81.50
N SER A 165 30.76 16.87 80.97
CA SER A 165 31.98 16.52 81.71
C SER A 165 32.69 17.72 82.33
N HIS A 166 32.09 18.92 82.34
CA HIS A 166 32.71 20.16 82.84
C HIS A 166 33.24 20.07 84.28
N HIS A 167 32.64 19.21 85.11
CA HIS A 167 33.11 18.96 86.47
C HIS A 167 34.48 18.25 86.56
N LEU A 168 34.99 17.67 85.46
CA LEU A 168 36.28 16.99 85.40
C LEU A 168 37.45 17.92 85.05
N LEU A 169 37.19 19.21 84.86
CA LEU A 169 38.19 20.24 84.54
C LEU A 169 39.14 20.52 85.71
N SER A 170 40.42 20.81 85.42
CA SER A 170 41.42 21.18 86.43
C SER A 170 41.00 22.35 87.31
N THR A 171 41.14 22.18 88.62
CA THR A 171 41.04 23.28 89.59
C THR A 171 42.45 23.78 89.97
N LYS A 172 42.54 24.95 90.61
CA LYS A 172 43.83 25.50 91.06
C LYS A 172 44.60 24.58 92.02
N GLN A 173 43.88 23.76 92.80
CA GLN A 173 44.47 22.88 93.81
C GLN A 173 44.67 21.44 93.31
N ARG A 174 43.87 20.96 92.36
CA ARG A 174 43.99 19.58 91.83
C ARG A 174 43.86 19.55 90.30
N PRO A 175 44.81 18.92 89.59
CA PRO A 175 44.69 18.70 88.16
C PRO A 175 43.51 17.76 87.84
N GLY A 176 42.73 18.09 86.81
CA GLY A 176 41.62 17.29 86.32
C GLY A 176 42.11 16.06 85.55
N ILE A 177 41.22 15.12 85.27
CA ILE A 177 41.58 13.83 84.64
C ILE A 177 42.26 14.03 83.28
N PHE A 178 41.89 15.10 82.56
CA PHE A 178 42.41 15.43 81.24
C PHE A 178 43.67 16.32 81.26
N ASN A 179 44.19 16.65 82.45
CA ASN A 179 45.42 17.45 82.62
C ASN A 179 46.44 16.70 83.49
N SER A 180 46.97 15.60 82.95
CA SER A 180 47.94 14.75 83.65
C SER A 180 49.31 15.44 83.77
N PRO A 181 49.95 15.44 84.97
CA PRO A 181 51.28 16.02 85.18
C PRO A 181 52.40 15.39 84.33
N PHE A 182 52.15 14.21 83.76
CA PHE A 182 53.11 13.47 82.95
C PHE A 182 53.05 13.81 81.46
N ARG A 183 52.09 14.65 81.02
CA ARG A 183 52.03 15.15 79.64
C ARG A 183 52.61 16.56 79.55
N PRO A 184 53.35 16.89 78.48
CA PRO A 184 53.92 18.23 78.29
C PRO A 184 52.85 19.30 78.02
N ALA A 185 51.65 18.91 77.57
CA ALA A 185 50.53 19.82 77.32
C ALA A 185 49.19 19.18 77.74
N PRO A 186 48.18 19.99 78.13
CA PRO A 186 46.84 19.50 78.42
C PRO A 186 46.19 18.83 77.22
N ASP A 187 45.41 17.78 77.46
CA ASP A 187 44.68 17.05 76.42
C ASP A 187 43.66 17.97 75.70
N GLU A 188 43.33 17.67 74.44
CA GLU A 188 42.41 18.48 73.63
C GLU A 188 41.06 18.68 74.33
N MET A 189 40.59 17.67 75.07
CA MET A 189 39.38 17.75 75.87
C MET A 189 39.49 18.77 77.01
N GLU A 190 40.63 18.87 77.70
CA GLU A 190 40.84 19.86 78.77
C GLU A 190 40.83 21.29 78.22
N GLN A 191 41.37 21.50 77.01
CA GLN A 191 41.35 22.80 76.35
C GLN A 191 39.93 23.21 75.95
N LEU A 192 39.13 22.27 75.43
CA LEU A 192 37.73 22.50 75.11
C LEU A 192 36.91 22.81 76.37
N LEU A 193 37.13 22.06 77.45
CA LEU A 193 36.49 22.29 78.75
C LEU A 193 36.77 23.70 79.29
N ARG A 194 37.96 24.27 79.07
CA ARG A 194 38.30 25.64 79.50
C ARG A 194 37.61 26.74 78.68
N GLN A 195 37.28 26.47 77.42
CA GLN A 195 36.61 27.41 76.53
C GLN A 195 35.10 27.44 76.76
N VAL A 196 34.54 26.29 77.14
CA VAL A 196 33.12 26.10 77.40
C VAL A 196 32.77 26.64 78.80
N LYS A 197 31.68 27.42 78.91
CA LYS A 197 31.20 27.92 80.21
C LYS A 197 30.35 26.86 80.91
N HIS A 198 30.54 26.66 82.21
CA HIS A 198 29.65 25.81 83.01
C HIS A 198 28.20 26.30 82.92
N HIS A 199 27.30 25.41 82.52
CA HIS A 199 25.86 25.68 82.59
C HIS A 199 25.39 25.34 84.01
N THR A 200 24.89 26.31 84.76
CA THR A 200 24.12 26.02 85.98
C THR A 200 22.76 25.48 85.55
N PRO A 201 22.26 24.38 86.13
CA PRO A 201 20.93 23.90 85.81
C PRO A 201 19.93 24.97 86.23
N THR A 202 19.33 25.65 85.26
CA THR A 202 18.16 26.50 85.48
C THR A 202 17.09 25.65 86.14
N SER A 203 16.73 25.99 87.39
CA SER A 203 15.68 25.32 88.15
C SER A 203 14.42 25.24 87.30
N MET A 204 14.09 24.02 86.85
CA MET A 204 12.85 23.75 86.13
C MET A 204 11.72 23.96 87.13
N ALA A 205 10.91 25.00 86.91
CA ALA A 205 9.64 25.15 87.60
C ALA A 205 8.82 23.85 87.49
N PRO A 206 8.01 23.49 88.50
CA PRO A 206 7.34 22.19 88.55
C PRO A 206 6.48 21.99 87.29
N ARG A 207 6.54 20.80 86.69
CA ARG A 207 5.60 20.40 85.63
C ARG A 207 4.20 20.38 86.23
N VAL A 208 3.47 21.46 86.03
CA VAL A 208 2.03 21.50 86.24
C VAL A 208 1.40 20.67 85.10
N TRP A 209 0.76 19.57 85.47
CA TRP A 209 -0.07 18.80 84.55
C TRP A 209 -1.39 19.57 84.36
N THR A 210 -1.59 20.16 83.18
CA THR A 210 -2.84 20.84 82.82
C THR A 210 -3.65 19.99 81.84
N PRO A 211 -4.93 19.68 82.16
CA PRO A 211 -5.84 18.98 81.26
C PRO A 211 -6.22 19.77 80.01
N LEU A 212 -6.48 19.02 78.94
CA LEU A 212 -6.87 19.47 77.61
C LEU A 212 -8.30 20.07 77.59
N LEU A 213 -8.44 21.38 77.33
CA LEU A 213 -9.72 22.03 76.97
C LEU A 213 -9.50 23.21 75.99
N GLY A 214 -9.91 23.01 74.72
CA GLY A 214 -10.74 23.93 73.94
C GLY A 214 -10.20 25.20 73.23
N LEU A 215 -9.84 25.05 71.93
CA LEU A 215 -10.17 25.90 70.73
C LEU A 215 -9.72 27.40 70.63
N PRO A 216 -9.65 28.07 69.43
CA PRO A 216 -10.38 27.80 68.17
C PRO A 216 -9.61 27.87 66.81
N GLY A 217 -10.06 27.05 65.84
CA GLY A 217 -10.53 27.50 64.51
C GLY A 217 -9.58 27.88 63.35
N THR A 218 -9.31 26.88 62.47
CA THR A 218 -9.41 26.89 60.97
C THR A 218 -8.46 27.75 60.10
N PRO A 219 -8.21 27.40 58.80
CA PRO A 219 -8.78 26.32 57.99
C PRO A 219 -7.79 25.39 57.28
N ALA A 220 -8.26 24.18 56.98
CA ALA A 220 -7.63 23.24 56.05
C ALA A 220 -7.76 23.70 54.58
N PRO A 221 -6.80 23.35 53.72
CA PRO A 221 -7.11 22.99 52.35
C PRO A 221 -6.92 21.50 52.13
N ARG A 222 -8.07 20.86 51.89
CA ARG A 222 -8.33 19.84 50.86
C ARG A 222 -7.13 19.07 50.29
N SER A 223 -7.23 17.76 50.46
CA SER A 223 -6.74 16.76 49.51
C SER A 223 -6.99 17.19 48.05
N SER A 224 -5.93 17.19 47.26
CA SER A 224 -6.01 16.86 45.85
C SER A 224 -4.91 15.84 45.53
N ARG A 225 -5.33 14.59 45.40
CA ARG A 225 -4.84 13.57 44.45
C ARG A 225 -3.57 13.99 43.70
N THR A 226 -2.46 13.35 43.99
CA THR A 226 -1.43 13.12 42.95
C THR A 226 -2.08 12.30 41.84
N PRO A 227 -2.17 12.80 40.60
CA PRO A 227 -2.39 11.93 39.47
C PRO A 227 -1.11 11.11 39.31
N GLY A 228 -1.25 9.78 39.23
CA GLY A 228 -0.18 8.96 38.71
C GLY A 228 0.31 9.57 37.40
N SER A 229 1.63 9.73 37.28
CA SER A 229 2.29 9.96 36.00
C SER A 229 2.05 8.70 35.17
N SER A 230 0.90 8.67 34.50
CA SER A 230 0.70 7.82 33.34
C SER A 230 1.75 8.27 32.34
N LEU A 231 2.80 7.48 32.19
CA LEU A 231 3.66 7.46 31.01
C LEU A 231 2.74 7.26 29.80
N VAL A 232 2.20 8.38 29.30
CA VAL A 232 1.72 8.46 27.93
C VAL A 232 2.99 8.30 27.10
N ILE A 233 3.28 7.06 26.74
CA ILE A 233 4.08 6.76 25.55
C ILE A 233 3.36 7.50 24.44
N GLY A 234 3.84 8.71 24.15
CA GLY A 234 3.54 9.41 22.93
C GLY A 234 4.02 8.50 21.81
N ARG A 235 3.14 7.62 21.34
CA ARG A 235 3.20 7.19 19.96
C ARG A 235 3.09 8.48 19.17
N PHE A 236 4.24 9.01 18.76
CA PHE A 236 4.32 9.79 17.54
C PHE A 236 3.79 8.87 16.42
N SER A 237 2.48 8.80 16.29
CA SER A 237 1.86 8.45 15.03
C SER A 237 2.33 9.55 14.10
N TYR A 238 3.34 9.25 13.29
CA TYR A 238 3.53 9.93 12.03
C TYR A 238 2.21 9.74 11.28
N SER A 239 1.29 10.68 11.46
CA SER A 239 0.18 10.87 10.56
C SER A 239 0.82 11.01 9.19
N ARG A 240 0.80 9.94 8.39
CA ARG A 240 1.12 10.04 6.97
C ARG A 240 0.28 11.21 6.47
N PRO A 241 0.86 12.24 5.85
CA PRO A 241 0.04 13.24 5.21
C PRO A 241 -0.80 12.49 4.17
N ILE A 242 -2.10 12.39 4.45
CA ILE A 242 -3.08 11.90 3.49
C ILE A 242 -3.03 12.95 2.38
N LEU A 243 -2.39 12.59 1.27
CA LEU A 243 -2.42 13.41 0.07
C LEU A 243 -3.89 13.71 -0.25
N PRO A 244 -4.24 14.96 -0.58
CA PRO A 244 -5.60 15.27 -0.99
C PRO A 244 -6.01 14.29 -2.09
N PRO A 245 -7.22 13.73 -2.04
CA PRO A 245 -7.67 12.80 -3.06
C PRO A 245 -7.49 13.51 -4.40
N ILE A 246 -6.83 12.84 -5.34
CA ILE A 246 -6.83 13.29 -6.73
C ILE A 246 -8.30 13.39 -7.09
N VAL A 247 -8.80 14.62 -7.27
CA VAL A 247 -10.13 14.88 -7.81
C VAL A 247 -10.12 14.23 -9.18
N SER A 248 -10.53 12.97 -9.19
CA SER A 248 -10.87 12.25 -10.40
C SER A 248 -12.03 13.05 -10.91
N ARG A 249 -11.84 13.84 -11.98
CA ARG A 249 -12.97 14.40 -12.74
C ARG A 249 -13.99 13.28 -12.83
N GLU A 250 -15.17 13.54 -12.29
CA GLU A 250 -16.21 12.55 -12.12
C GLU A 250 -16.28 11.68 -13.37
N LYS A 251 -16.11 10.37 -13.20
CA LYS A 251 -16.37 9.45 -14.30
C LYS A 251 -17.80 9.76 -14.75
N PRO A 252 -18.04 10.00 -16.05
CA PRO A 252 -19.36 10.38 -16.52
C PRO A 252 -20.36 9.34 -16.00
N THR A 253 -21.34 9.84 -15.25
CA THR A 253 -22.38 9.03 -14.61
C THR A 253 -22.99 8.09 -15.66
N ARG A 254 -23.35 6.87 -15.23
CA ARG A 254 -23.97 5.79 -16.04
C ARG A 254 -25.02 6.25 -17.09
N PRO A 255 -25.81 7.33 -16.90
CA PRO A 255 -26.71 7.87 -17.93
C PRO A 255 -26.00 8.33 -19.21
N GLN A 256 -24.78 8.90 -19.13
CA GLN A 256 -24.07 9.36 -20.33
C GLN A 256 -23.58 8.19 -21.20
N ILE A 257 -23.08 7.11 -20.60
CA ILE A 257 -22.56 5.94 -21.35
C ILE A 257 -23.65 5.29 -22.22
N ASN A 258 -24.92 5.33 -21.78
CA ASN A 258 -26.05 4.81 -22.55
C ASN A 258 -26.43 5.70 -23.73
N GLN A 259 -26.30 7.04 -23.61
CA GLN A 259 -26.46 7.97 -24.74
C GLN A 259 -25.39 7.73 -25.83
N TRP A 260 -24.13 7.53 -25.44
CA TRP A 260 -23.05 7.21 -26.40
C TRP A 260 -23.24 5.84 -27.07
N ARG A 261 -23.88 4.88 -26.39
CA ARG A 261 -24.20 3.56 -26.95
C ARG A 261 -25.36 3.63 -27.95
N GLN A 262 -26.40 4.42 -27.66
CA GLN A 262 -27.50 4.67 -28.60
C GLN A 262 -27.04 5.44 -29.85
N ALA A 263 -26.19 6.47 -29.69
CA ALA A 263 -25.65 7.25 -30.81
C ALA A 263 -24.72 6.43 -31.74
N LYS A 264 -24.03 5.42 -31.23
CA LYS A 264 -23.23 4.50 -32.06
C LYS A 264 -24.08 3.49 -32.82
N SER A 265 -25.20 3.03 -32.24
CA SER A 265 -26.13 2.14 -32.94
C SER A 265 -26.79 2.84 -34.13
N THR A 266 -27.24 4.09 -33.96
CA THR A 266 -27.86 4.87 -35.05
C THR A 266 -26.89 5.24 -36.17
N ALA A 267 -25.61 5.47 -35.86
CA ALA A 267 -24.58 5.74 -36.87
C ALA A 267 -24.25 4.51 -37.74
N VAL A 268 -24.11 3.32 -37.12
CA VAL A 268 -23.86 2.06 -37.85
C VAL A 268 -25.03 1.68 -38.76
N GLU A 269 -26.25 2.01 -38.36
CA GLU A 269 -27.47 1.76 -39.14
C GLU A 269 -27.64 2.73 -40.32
N GLY A 270 -27.14 3.97 -40.17
CA GLY A 270 -27.05 4.96 -41.25
C GLY A 270 -26.01 4.60 -42.32
N ASP A 271 -24.85 4.09 -41.90
CA ASP A 271 -23.78 3.67 -42.83
C ASP A 271 -24.18 2.41 -43.61
N PHE A 272 -24.93 1.49 -43.00
CA PHE A 272 -25.49 0.31 -43.70
C PHE A 272 -26.60 0.65 -44.70
N LYS A 273 -27.29 1.79 -44.56
CA LYS A 273 -28.27 2.28 -45.54
C LYS A 273 -27.59 3.00 -46.70
N ARG A 274 -26.47 3.70 -46.44
CA ARG A 274 -25.71 4.43 -47.46
C ARG A 274 -24.92 3.51 -48.40
N LEU A 275 -24.59 2.29 -47.96
CA LEU A 275 -23.92 1.25 -48.79
C LEU A 275 -24.91 0.35 -49.59
N ARG A 276 -26.22 0.58 -49.46
CA ARG A 276 -27.27 -0.16 -50.18
C ARG A 276 -28.00 0.66 -51.25
N GLY A 277 -27.62 1.92 -51.44
CA GLY A 277 -28.09 2.80 -52.53
C GLY A 277 -27.13 2.78 -53.70
#